data_AF-A0A924LMB5-F1
#
_entry.id   AF-A0A924LMB5-F1
#
_cell.length_a   1.000
_cell.length_b   1.000
_cell.length_c   1.000
_cell.angle_alpha   90.00
_cell.angle_beta   90.00
_cell.angle_gamma   90.00
#
_symmetry.space_group_name_H-M   'P 1'
#
loop_
_entity.id
_entity.type
_entity.pdbx_description
1 polymer ?
#
loop_
_entity_poly.entity_id
_entity_poly.type
_entity_poly.pdbx_seq_one_letter_code
_entity_poly.pdbx_strand_id
1 'polypeptide(L)' 'PVDASRLYAKNLTNLLALMVGDDGALAVVLADEVLAGACVTHEGAVRHEPTRQLLEGV' A
#
# COMPACT_ATOMS: atom_id res chain seq x y z
N PRO A 1 22.74 -3.09 -9.62
CA PRO A 1 22.00 -2.55 -8.44
C PRO A 1 21.31 -1.19 -8.70
N VAL A 2 21.98 -0.24 -9.37
CA VAL A 2 21.47 1.13 -9.59
C VAL A 2 20.13 1.17 -10.34
N ASP A 3 19.96 0.38 -11.39
CA ASP A 3 18.74 0.42 -12.20
C ASP A 3 17.51 -0.14 -11.46
N ALA A 4 17.70 -1.21 -10.68
CA ALA A 4 16.65 -1.78 -9.84
C ALA A 4 16.19 -0.78 -8.77
N SER A 5 17.13 -0.15 -8.07
CA SER A 5 16.82 0.90 -7.09
C SER A 5 16.12 2.09 -7.72
N ARG A 6 16.55 2.53 -8.91
CA ARG A 6 15.92 3.63 -9.64
C ARG A 6 14.48 3.30 -10.05
N LEU A 7 14.22 2.09 -10.55
CA LEU A 7 12.88 1.67 -10.92
C LEU A 7 11.98 1.55 -9.67
N TYR A 8 12.49 0.96 -8.59
CA TYR A 8 11.74 0.84 -7.35
C TYR A 8 11.41 2.19 -6.72
N ALA A 9 12.35 3.15 -6.74
CA ALA A 9 12.10 4.51 -6.27
C ALA A 9 10.95 5.18 -7.04
N LYS A 10 10.89 5.00 -8.37
CA LYS A 10 9.76 5.49 -9.17
C LYS A 10 8.44 4.86 -8.75
N ASN A 11 8.41 3.55 -8.51
CA ASN A 11 7.20 2.87 -8.04
C ASN A 11 6.72 3.41 -6.69
N LEU A 12 7.65 3.62 -5.75
CA LEU A 12 7.33 4.22 -4.45
C LEU A 12 6.83 5.66 -4.57
N THR A 13 7.48 6.51 -5.37
CA THR A 13 7.05 7.89 -5.59
C THR A 13 5.64 7.94 -6.17
N ASN A 14 5.34 7.08 -7.15
CA ASN A 14 4.00 7.01 -7.76
C ASN A 14 2.94 6.53 -6.76
N LEU A 15 3.26 5.55 -5.90
CA LEU A 15 2.34 5.08 -4.85
C LEU A 15 2.10 6.17 -3.79
N LEU A 16 3.15 6.87 -3.37
CA LEU A 16 3.04 7.97 -2.39
C LEU A 16 2.22 9.14 -2.92
N ALA A 17 2.25 9.41 -4.23
CA ALA A 17 1.41 10.43 -4.84
C ALA A 17 -0.09 10.15 -4.68
N LEU A 18 -0.50 8.90 -4.45
CA LEU A 18 -1.88 8.53 -4.12
C LEU A 18 -2.22 8.70 -2.63
N MET A 19 -1.20 8.82 -1.77
CA MET A 19 -1.32 8.87 -0.31
C MET A 19 -1.07 10.25 0.29
N VAL A 20 -0.72 11.25 -0.51
CA VAL A 20 -0.39 12.60 -0.04
C VAL A 20 -1.43 13.57 -0.59
N GLY A 21 -2.11 14.29 0.32
CA GLY A 21 -3.08 15.32 -0.04
C GLY A 21 -2.41 16.57 -0.59
N ASP A 22 -3.22 17.46 -1.16
CA ASP A 22 -2.74 18.73 -1.75
C ASP A 22 -2.05 19.65 -0.72
N ASP A 23 -2.34 19.46 0.57
CA ASP A 23 -1.72 20.16 1.71
C ASP A 23 -0.38 19.53 2.14
N GLY A 24 0.05 18.45 1.49
CA GLY A 24 1.23 17.68 1.84
C GLY A 24 1.04 16.75 3.04
N ALA A 25 -0.18 16.64 3.59
CA ALA A 25 -0.48 15.72 4.67
C ALA A 25 -0.69 14.30 4.13
N LEU A 26 -0.44 13.31 5.00
CA LEU A 26 -0.74 11.93 4.69
C LEU A 26 -2.27 11.74 4.66
N ALA A 27 -2.79 11.28 3.53
CA ALA A 27 -4.18 10.96 3.28
C ALA A 27 -4.29 9.56 2.67
N VAL A 28 -4.41 8.53 3.52
CA VAL A 28 -4.56 7.14 3.06
C VAL A 28 -6.04 6.83 2.82
N VAL A 29 -6.46 6.86 1.56
CA VAL A 29 -7.85 6.60 1.16
C VAL A 29 -8.00 5.15 0.68
N LEU A 30 -8.38 4.23 1.58
CA LEU A 30 -8.56 2.81 1.24
C LEU A 30 -9.79 2.51 0.36
N ALA A 31 -10.51 3.53 -0.10
CA ALA A 31 -11.50 3.40 -1.18
C ALA A 31 -10.86 3.46 -2.58
N ASP A 32 -9.62 3.94 -2.69
CA ASP A 32 -8.82 3.84 -3.91
C ASP A 32 -8.40 2.38 -4.15
N GLU A 33 -8.62 1.86 -5.36
CA GLU A 33 -8.40 0.44 -5.67
C GLU A 33 -6.91 0.04 -5.56
N VAL A 34 -5.98 0.93 -5.90
CA VAL A 34 -4.54 0.67 -5.81
C VAL A 34 -4.12 0.58 -4.35
N LEU A 35 -4.58 1.53 -3.53
CA LEU A 35 -4.29 1.53 -2.09
C LEU A 35 -4.95 0.35 -1.39
N ALA A 36 -6.19 0.02 -1.73
CA ALA A 36 -6.90 -1.14 -1.20
C ALA A 36 -6.19 -2.45 -1.56
N GLY A 37 -5.77 -2.62 -2.81
CA GLY A 37 -5.06 -3.81 -3.27
C GLY A 37 -3.66 -3.97 -2.66
N ALA A 38 -2.98 -2.88 -2.34
CA ALA A 38 -1.66 -2.89 -1.72
C ALA A 38 -1.70 -3.03 -0.18
N CYS A 39 -2.84 -2.77 0.46
CA CYS A 39 -2.95 -2.74 1.92
C CYS A 39 -3.03 -4.15 2.53
N VAL A 40 -1.98 -4.54 3.26
CA VAL A 40 -1.95 -5.85 3.97
C VAL A 40 -2.73 -5.79 5.28
N THR A 41 -2.57 -4.72 6.06
CA THR A 41 -3.20 -4.53 7.38
C THR A 41 -3.59 -3.07 7.61
N HIS A 42 -4.70 -2.82 8.29
CA HIS A 42 -5.10 -1.48 8.74
C HIS A 42 -5.99 -1.61 9.98
N GLU A 43 -5.81 -0.71 10.97
CA GLU A 43 -6.64 -0.68 12.19
C GLU A 43 -6.73 -2.03 12.94
N GLY A 44 -5.63 -2.79 12.95
CA GLY A 44 -5.57 -4.09 13.63
C GLY A 44 -6.23 -5.25 12.86
N ALA A 45 -6.81 -5.01 11.67
CA ALA A 45 -7.37 -6.04 10.81
C ALA A 45 -6.42 -6.41 9.66
N VAL A 46 -6.33 -7.70 9.34
CA VAL A 46 -5.67 -8.19 8.11
C VAL A 46 -6.66 -8.03 6.95
N ARG A 47 -6.28 -7.24 5.94
CA ARG A 47 -7.12 -6.94 4.77
C ARG A 47 -6.77 -7.79 3.55
N HIS A 48 -5.53 -8.27 3.47
CA HIS A 48 -5.09 -9.17 2.41
C HIS A 48 -5.56 -10.60 2.67
N GLU A 49 -6.53 -11.05 1.87
CA GLU A 49 -7.27 -12.29 2.10
C GLU A 49 -6.39 -13.55 2.20
N PRO A 50 -5.43 -13.81 1.29
CA PRO A 50 -4.55 -14.97 1.41
C PRO A 50 -3.72 -14.97 2.71
N THR A 51 -3.26 -13.80 3.15
CA THR A 51 -2.50 -13.69 4.41
C THR A 51 -3.39 -13.97 5.62
N ARG A 52 -4.64 -13.48 5.59
CA ARG A 52 -5.61 -13.73 6.65
C ARG A 52 -5.90 -15.23 6.80
N GLN A 53 -6.17 -15.92 5.70
CA GLN A 53 -6.44 -17.36 5.68
C GLN A 53 -5.25 -18.16 6.27
N LEU A 54 -4.03 -17.84 5.84
CA LEU A 54 -2.81 -18.49 6.34
C LEU A 54 -2.59 -18.29 7.86
N LEU A 55 -2.97 -17.13 8.41
CA LEU A 55 -2.84 -16.84 9.84
C LEU A 55 -3.95 -17.48 10.68
N GLU A 56 -5.16 -17.56 10.13
CA GLU A 56 -6.34 -18.14 10.79
C GLU A 56 -6.39 -19.68 10.68
N GLY A 57 -5.56 -20.27 9.80
CA GLY A 57 -5.48 -21.72 9.61
C GLY A 57 -6.68 -22.31 8.85
N VAL A 58 -7.31 -21.50 8.00
CA VAL A 58 -8.46 -21.86 7.14
C VAL A 58 -8.03 -22.09 5.71
#